data_AF-A0A1A8FQV4-F1
#
_entry.id   AF-A0A1A8FQV4-F1
#
_cell.length_a   1.000
_cell.length_b   1.000
_cell.length_c   1.000
_cell.angle_alpha   90.00
_cell.angle_beta   90.00
_cell.angle_gamma   90.00
#
_symmetry.space_group_name_H-M   'P 1'
#
loop_
_entity.id
_entity.type
_entity.pdbx_description
1 polymer ?
#
loop_
_entity_poly.entity_id
_entity_poly.type
_entity_poly.pdbx_seq_one_letter_code
_entity_poly.pdbx_strand_id
1 'polypeptide(L)'
;RAPNGAEAKPVSQLYKDYEDDYLDITLSLMNDSSSCSSGSQEWWNIAIAGCDPSACDVLPMVIFNDKVSPPSLGFLAGYGIMGLYVSVVLVIGKFVRGFFSEISHSIMFEELPCVDRILKLCMDIFLVRETGELELEEELYSKLIFLYRSPETMIKWTRDIQTREQD
;
A
#
# COMPACT_ATOMS: atom_id res chain seq x y z
N ARG A 1 -18.29 -7.97 30.98
CA ARG A 1 -17.43 -7.49 29.88
C ARG A 1 -18.29 -7.25 28.67
N ALA A 2 -18.21 -6.05 28.09
CA ALA A 2 -18.84 -5.70 26.84
C ALA A 2 -17.77 -5.75 25.73
N PRO A 3 -17.62 -6.88 25.02
CA PRO A 3 -16.73 -6.97 23.88
C PRO A 3 -17.36 -6.31 22.65
N ASN A 4 -16.59 -6.21 21.57
CA ASN A 4 -17.04 -5.66 20.28
C ASN A 4 -18.10 -6.55 19.57
N GLY A 5 -18.42 -7.73 20.12
CA GLY A 5 -19.43 -8.65 19.60
C GLY A 5 -20.80 -8.43 20.26
N ALA A 6 -21.82 -9.14 19.77
CA ALA A 6 -23.19 -9.01 20.25
C ALA A 6 -23.42 -9.60 21.66
N GLU A 7 -22.49 -10.40 22.19
CA GLU A 7 -22.61 -11.06 23.48
C GLU A 7 -21.80 -10.36 24.57
N ALA A 8 -22.47 -9.84 25.60
CA ALA A 8 -21.83 -9.39 26.83
C ALA A 8 -21.87 -10.49 27.88
N LYS A 9 -20.70 -10.91 28.37
CA LYS A 9 -20.56 -11.98 29.37
C LYS A 9 -20.06 -11.43 30.71
N PRO A 10 -20.47 -11.98 31.86
CA PRO A 10 -19.89 -11.62 33.16
C PRO A 10 -18.39 -11.91 33.17
N VAL A 11 -17.64 -11.20 34.00
CA VAL A 11 -16.17 -11.28 34.00
C VAL A 11 -15.72 -12.44 34.89
N SER A 12 -15.46 -13.60 34.28
CA SER A 12 -15.04 -14.82 34.99
C SER A 12 -13.71 -14.69 35.75
N GLN A 13 -12.91 -13.66 35.46
CA GLN A 13 -11.67 -13.36 36.19
C GLN A 13 -11.91 -12.65 37.52
N LEU A 14 -13.03 -11.92 37.66
CA LEU A 14 -13.43 -11.27 38.91
C LEU A 14 -14.40 -12.15 39.71
N TYR A 15 -15.27 -12.88 39.02
CA TYR A 15 -16.29 -13.75 39.60
C TYR A 15 -15.96 -15.18 39.16
N LYS A 16 -15.23 -15.93 40.01
CA LYS A 16 -14.65 -17.24 39.64
C LYS A 16 -15.69 -18.34 39.72
N ASP A 17 -16.60 -18.24 40.67
CA ASP A 17 -17.61 -19.27 40.95
C ASP A 17 -18.94 -18.98 40.24
N TYR A 18 -18.89 -18.22 39.13
CA TYR A 18 -19.98 -17.81 38.24
C TYR A 18 -21.23 -17.31 38.97
N GLU A 19 -22.07 -18.23 39.43
CA GLU A 19 -23.37 -17.98 40.05
C GLU A 19 -23.25 -17.69 41.56
N ASP A 20 -22.24 -18.26 42.24
CA ASP A 20 -22.08 -18.11 43.70
C ASP A 20 -21.50 -16.75 44.10
N ASP A 21 -20.81 -16.07 43.17
CA ASP A 21 -20.24 -14.74 43.42
C ASP A 21 -21.20 -13.59 43.03
N TYR A 22 -22.43 -13.89 42.58
CA TYR A 22 -23.41 -12.86 42.27
C TYR A 22 -24.00 -12.22 43.53
N LEU A 23 -24.42 -10.95 43.40
CA LEU A 23 -25.04 -10.23 44.50
C LEU A 23 -26.48 -10.69 44.70
N ASP A 24 -26.85 -10.93 45.96
CA ASP A 24 -28.22 -11.22 46.35
C ASP A 24 -29.14 -10.01 46.13
N ILE A 25 -30.34 -10.28 45.61
CA ILE A 25 -31.33 -9.25 45.26
C ILE A 25 -32.62 -9.47 46.05
N THR A 26 -33.15 -8.39 46.63
CA THR A 26 -34.45 -8.35 47.30
C THR A 26 -35.51 -7.74 46.37
N LEU A 27 -36.64 -8.44 46.21
CA LEU A 27 -37.79 -8.00 45.42
C LEU A 27 -38.94 -7.57 46.34
N SER A 28 -39.48 -6.38 46.11
CA SER A 28 -40.62 -5.85 46.87
C SER A 28 -41.73 -5.40 45.91
N LEU A 29 -42.96 -5.85 46.13
CA LEU A 29 -44.12 -5.37 45.39
C LEU A 29 -44.62 -4.08 46.05
N MET A 30 -44.61 -2.98 45.30
CA MET A 30 -45.15 -1.70 45.72
C MET A 30 -46.56 -1.55 45.14
N ASN A 31 -47.48 -1.01 45.93
CA ASN A 31 -48.84 -0.72 45.53
C ASN A 31 -49.20 0.69 45.97
N ASP A 32 -49.62 1.53 45.03
CA ASP A 32 -50.19 2.83 45.30
C ASP A 32 -51.72 2.78 45.12
N SER A 33 -52.40 2.66 46.25
CA SER A 33 -53.85 2.83 46.34
C SER A 33 -54.16 4.29 46.69
N SER A 34 -53.84 5.22 45.78
CA SER A 34 -54.19 6.62 45.99
C SER A 34 -55.72 6.79 45.95
N SER A 35 -56.28 7.45 46.96
CA SER A 35 -57.74 7.54 47.16
C SER A 35 -58.50 8.30 46.07
N CYS A 36 -57.81 8.84 45.06
CA CYS A 36 -58.36 9.74 44.05
C CYS A 36 -58.32 9.22 42.61
N SER A 37 -57.75 8.04 42.36
CA SER A 37 -57.87 7.35 41.06
C SER A 37 -58.32 5.92 41.29
N SER A 38 -59.39 5.50 40.60
CA SER A 38 -60.07 4.20 40.71
C SER A 38 -59.22 2.97 40.31
N GLY A 39 -57.88 3.08 40.25
CA GLY A 39 -56.98 1.99 39.90
C GLY A 39 -55.81 1.92 40.88
N SER A 40 -55.55 0.72 41.41
CA SER A 40 -54.33 0.40 42.14
C SER A 40 -53.16 0.26 41.17
N GLN A 41 -52.13 1.10 41.30
CA GLN A 41 -50.92 0.97 40.51
C GLN A 41 -49.92 0.09 41.26
N GLU A 42 -49.45 -0.98 40.61
CA GLU A 42 -48.50 -1.92 41.18
C GLU A 42 -47.20 -1.93 40.37
N TRP A 43 -46.05 -1.97 41.04
CA TRP A 43 -44.74 -2.11 40.41
C TRP A 43 -43.77 -2.89 41.29
N TRP A 44 -42.73 -3.45 40.67
CA TRP A 44 -41.65 -4.14 41.37
C TRP A 44 -40.54 -3.17 41.74
N ASN A 45 -40.13 -3.19 43.00
CA ASN A 45 -38.90 -2.57 43.46
C ASN A 45 -37.82 -3.64 43.65
N ILE A 46 -36.60 -3.33 43.21
CA ILE A 46 -35.45 -4.23 43.22
C ILE A 46 -34.33 -3.55 44.00
N ALA A 47 -33.78 -4.23 44.99
CA ALA A 47 -32.71 -3.71 45.84
C ALA A 47 -31.64 -4.77 46.12
N ILE A 48 -30.40 -4.36 46.41
CA ILE A 48 -29.34 -5.30 46.81
C ILE A 48 -29.58 -5.73 48.27
N ALA A 49 -29.52 -7.02 48.55
CA ALA A 49 -29.69 -7.54 49.91
C ALA A 49 -28.58 -7.02 50.84
N GLY A 50 -28.95 -6.53 52.02
CA GLY A 50 -27.98 -5.99 52.99
C GLY A 50 -27.41 -4.61 52.63
N CYS A 51 -28.02 -3.89 51.69
CA CYS A 51 -27.61 -2.53 51.34
C CYS A 51 -28.01 -1.51 52.42
N ASP A 52 -27.18 -0.47 52.59
CA ASP A 52 -27.44 0.64 53.52
C ASP A 52 -28.68 1.43 53.06
N PRO A 53 -29.71 1.64 53.91
CA PRO A 53 -30.95 2.31 53.53
C PRO A 53 -30.80 3.68 52.85
N SER A 54 -29.67 4.39 53.02
CA SER A 54 -29.41 5.66 52.33
C SER A 54 -28.99 5.54 50.85
N ALA A 55 -28.54 4.37 50.39
CA ALA A 55 -27.98 4.15 49.05
C ALA A 55 -28.66 3.01 48.28
N CYS A 56 -29.75 2.45 48.83
CA CYS A 56 -30.40 1.24 48.36
C CYS A 56 -31.28 1.42 47.09
N ASP A 57 -31.42 2.66 46.61
CA ASP A 57 -32.25 3.00 45.45
C ASP A 57 -31.52 2.79 44.10
N VAL A 58 -30.20 2.54 44.12
CA VAL A 58 -29.37 2.41 42.91
C VAL A 58 -28.66 1.05 42.89
N LEU A 59 -28.73 0.35 41.76
CA LEU A 59 -27.96 -0.87 41.50
C LEU A 59 -26.64 -0.53 40.79
N PRO A 60 -25.48 -0.51 41.50
CA PRO A 60 -24.19 -0.29 40.86
C PRO A 60 -23.82 -1.45 39.92
N MET A 61 -23.62 -1.14 38.64
CA MET A 61 -23.14 -2.08 37.63
C MET A 61 -21.81 -1.61 37.06
N VAL A 62 -20.78 -2.47 37.13
CA VAL A 62 -19.44 -2.17 36.58
C VAL A 62 -19.27 -2.85 35.23
N ILE A 63 -19.05 -2.06 34.18
CA ILE A 63 -18.92 -2.55 32.79
C ILE A 63 -17.51 -2.28 32.28
N PHE A 64 -16.81 -3.36 31.92
CA PHE A 64 -15.55 -3.28 31.17
C PHE A 64 -15.85 -3.28 29.67
N ASN A 65 -15.67 -2.13 29.04
CA ASN A 65 -15.88 -1.95 27.61
C ASN A 65 -14.56 -2.14 26.84
N ASP A 66 -14.55 -3.05 25.87
CA ASP A 66 -13.39 -3.24 25.01
C ASP A 66 -13.29 -2.07 23.99
N LYS A 67 -12.06 -1.70 23.63
CA LYS A 67 -11.85 -0.68 22.59
C LYS A 67 -12.07 -1.28 21.21
N VAL A 68 -12.73 -0.51 20.33
CA VAL A 68 -12.86 -0.82 18.90
C VAL A 68 -11.77 -0.14 18.11
N SER A 69 -11.18 -0.85 17.14
CA SER A 69 -10.35 -0.22 16.12
C SER A 69 -11.24 0.39 15.02
N PRO A 70 -10.86 1.53 14.45
CA PRO A 70 -11.62 2.13 13.37
C PRO A 70 -11.66 1.20 12.14
N PRO A 71 -12.82 1.09 11.45
CA PRO A 71 -13.02 0.14 10.35
C PRO A 71 -12.10 0.39 9.16
N SER A 72 -11.53 1.60 9.04
CA SER A 72 -10.58 1.99 8.00
C SER A 72 -9.23 1.28 8.08
N LEU A 73 -8.83 0.77 9.25
CA LEU A 73 -7.53 0.11 9.41
C LEU A 73 -7.55 -1.38 9.02
N GLY A 74 -8.73 -2.02 9.06
CA GLY A 74 -8.87 -3.45 8.75
C GLY A 74 -8.67 -3.79 7.26
N PHE A 75 -9.04 -2.87 6.36
CA PHE A 75 -8.87 -3.05 4.91
C PHE A 75 -7.39 -3.09 4.49
N LEU A 76 -6.54 -2.31 5.16
CA LEU A 76 -5.11 -2.24 4.87
C LEU A 76 -4.33 -3.43 5.44
N ALA A 77 -4.73 -3.90 6.63
CA ALA A 77 -3.96 -4.89 7.40
C ALA A 77 -3.96 -6.32 6.81
N GLY A 78 -4.93 -6.66 5.95
CA GLY A 78 -5.04 -8.00 5.36
C GLY A 78 -4.58 -8.04 3.90
N TYR A 79 -5.49 -7.75 2.98
CA TYR A 79 -5.24 -7.87 1.54
C TYR A 79 -4.46 -6.69 0.94
N GLY A 80 -4.50 -5.52 1.59
CA GLY A 80 -3.81 -4.31 1.12
C GLY A 80 -2.29 -4.46 1.11
N ILE A 81 -1.70 -4.92 2.21
CA ILE A 81 -0.25 -5.13 2.31
C ILE A 81 0.25 -6.22 1.35
N MET A 82 -0.53 -7.29 1.16
CA MET A 82 -0.20 -8.34 0.19
C MET A 82 -0.26 -7.84 -1.25
N GLY A 83 -1.26 -7.02 -1.59
CA GLY A 83 -1.35 -6.38 -2.91
C GLY A 83 -0.20 -5.41 -3.18
N LEU A 84 0.19 -4.62 -2.17
CA LEU A 84 1.35 -3.73 -2.25
C LEU A 84 2.66 -4.51 -2.42
N TYR A 85 2.82 -5.63 -1.71
CA TYR A 85 3.98 -6.50 -1.86
C TYR A 85 4.09 -7.02 -3.30
N VAL A 86 3.01 -7.62 -3.82
CA VAL A 86 2.99 -8.16 -5.19
C VAL A 86 3.25 -7.07 -6.23
N SER A 87 2.65 -5.89 -6.09
CA SER A 87 2.84 -4.81 -7.06
C SER A 87 4.29 -4.32 -7.11
N VAL A 88 4.91 -4.06 -5.95
CA VAL A 88 6.31 -3.62 -5.87
C VAL A 88 7.25 -4.68 -6.44
N VAL A 89 7.06 -5.95 -6.08
CA VAL A 89 7.89 -7.06 -6.59
C VAL A 89 7.76 -7.18 -8.11
N LEU A 90 6.56 -7.06 -8.67
CA LEU A 90 6.36 -7.10 -10.12
C LEU A 90 7.01 -5.92 -10.84
N VAL A 91 6.94 -4.71 -10.27
CA VAL A 91 7.60 -3.53 -10.83
C VAL A 91 9.11 -3.70 -10.86
N ILE A 92 9.71 -4.13 -9.74
CA ILE A 92 11.16 -4.39 -9.67
C ILE A 92 11.55 -5.53 -10.63
N GLY A 93 10.76 -6.61 -10.67
CA GLY A 93 11.00 -7.71 -11.60
C GLY A 93 10.94 -7.30 -13.07
N LYS A 94 9.98 -6.44 -13.44
CA LYS A 94 9.89 -5.85 -14.78
C LYS A 94 11.08 -4.94 -15.08
N PHE A 95 11.50 -4.13 -14.11
CA PHE A 95 12.66 -3.25 -14.24
C PHE A 95 13.94 -4.03 -14.49
N VAL A 96 14.24 -5.02 -13.63
CA VAL A 96 15.41 -5.91 -13.79
C VAL A 96 15.38 -6.66 -15.11
N ARG A 97 14.21 -7.17 -15.54
CA ARG A 97 14.06 -7.83 -16.85
C ARG A 97 14.35 -6.87 -18.02
N GLY A 98 14.00 -5.58 -17.90
CA GLY A 98 14.27 -4.56 -18.91
C GLY A 98 15.76 -4.46 -19.24
N PHE A 99 16.63 -4.39 -18.22
CA PHE A 99 18.08 -4.28 -18.42
C PHE A 99 18.69 -5.42 -19.22
N PHE A 100 18.17 -6.64 -19.10
CA PHE A 100 18.68 -7.79 -19.86
C PHE A 100 18.01 -7.96 -21.21
N SER A 101 16.73 -7.58 -21.32
CA SER A 101 15.97 -7.75 -22.56
C SER A 101 16.29 -6.70 -23.61
N GLU A 102 16.82 -5.55 -23.22
CA GLU A 102 17.08 -4.43 -24.13
C GLU A 102 18.50 -4.47 -24.74
N ILE A 103 19.40 -5.29 -24.17
CA ILE A 103 20.79 -5.42 -24.63
C ILE A 103 20.86 -5.86 -26.10
N SER A 104 19.97 -6.74 -26.55
CA SER A 104 20.02 -7.27 -27.93
C SER A 104 19.79 -6.21 -29.01
N HIS A 105 19.01 -5.17 -28.71
CA HIS A 105 18.73 -4.09 -29.65
C HIS A 105 19.88 -3.08 -29.73
N SER A 106 20.67 -2.92 -28.66
CA SER A 106 21.80 -2.00 -28.64
C SER A 106 23.10 -2.61 -29.19
N ILE A 107 23.19 -3.95 -29.33
CA ILE A 107 24.38 -4.65 -29.87
C ILE A 107 24.90 -4.00 -31.16
N MET A 108 24.00 -3.68 -32.10
CA MET A 108 24.40 -3.10 -33.39
C MET A 108 25.08 -1.72 -33.29
N PHE A 109 24.91 -1.03 -32.17
CA PHE A 109 25.45 0.31 -31.92
C PHE A 109 26.58 0.31 -30.88
N GLU A 110 26.60 -0.65 -29.96
CA GLU A 110 27.63 -0.76 -28.91
C GLU A 110 28.85 -1.57 -29.36
N GLU A 111 28.67 -2.64 -30.12
CA GLU A 111 29.73 -3.58 -30.49
C GLU A 111 30.36 -3.23 -31.85
N LEU A 112 31.03 -2.08 -31.94
CA LEU A 112 31.71 -1.59 -33.15
C LEU A 112 33.24 -1.64 -33.00
N PRO A 113 34.00 -2.19 -33.98
CA PRO A 113 35.44 -2.40 -33.84
C PRO A 113 36.28 -1.11 -33.86
N CYS A 114 36.02 -0.18 -34.80
CA CYS A 114 36.67 1.13 -34.85
C CYS A 114 35.66 2.23 -35.21
N VAL A 115 35.51 3.23 -34.34
CA VAL A 115 34.51 4.30 -34.48
C VAL A 115 35.10 5.63 -34.98
N ASP A 116 36.39 5.69 -35.28
CA ASP A 116 37.12 6.93 -35.58
C ASP A 116 36.53 7.71 -36.77
N ARG A 117 36.04 7.00 -37.80
CA ARG A 117 35.43 7.64 -38.97
C ARG A 117 34.08 8.28 -38.66
N ILE A 118 33.28 7.65 -37.79
CA ILE A 118 31.99 8.19 -37.36
C ILE A 118 32.26 9.38 -36.44
N LEU A 119 33.23 9.26 -35.53
CA LEU A 119 33.67 10.37 -34.68
C LEU A 119 34.14 11.56 -35.51
N LYS A 120 34.95 11.32 -36.54
CA LYS A 120 35.40 12.37 -37.46
C LYS A 120 34.24 13.04 -38.18
N LEU A 121 33.26 12.29 -38.67
CA LEU A 121 32.05 12.86 -39.27
C LEU A 121 31.27 13.75 -38.28
N CYS A 122 31.12 13.32 -37.02
CA CYS A 122 30.48 14.14 -35.98
C CYS A 122 31.27 15.43 -35.69
N MET A 123 32.61 15.36 -35.71
CA MET A 123 33.47 16.54 -35.53
C MET A 123 33.41 17.48 -36.74
N ASP A 124 33.34 16.95 -37.96
CA ASP A 124 33.19 17.75 -39.18
C ASP A 124 31.84 18.49 -39.16
N ILE A 125 30.75 17.83 -38.74
CA ILE A 125 29.44 18.47 -38.53
C ILE A 125 29.54 19.59 -37.49
N PHE A 126 30.22 19.33 -36.37
CA PHE A 126 30.41 20.33 -35.32
C PHE A 126 31.17 21.57 -35.84
N LEU A 127 32.24 21.35 -36.60
CA LEU A 127 33.05 22.42 -37.18
C LEU A 127 32.25 23.26 -38.18
N VAL A 128 31.51 22.60 -39.08
CA VAL A 128 30.70 23.28 -40.11
C VAL A 128 29.56 24.09 -39.49
N ARG A 129 29.04 23.63 -38.35
CA ARG A 129 28.08 24.39 -37.54
C ARG A 129 28.71 25.64 -36.91
N GLU A 130 29.97 25.57 -36.48
CA GLU A 130 30.70 26.74 -35.97
C GLU A 130 31.03 27.75 -37.08
N THR A 131 31.31 27.29 -38.30
CA THR A 131 31.57 28.18 -39.45
C THR A 131 30.29 28.77 -40.06
N GLY A 132 29.13 28.17 -39.78
CA GLY A 132 27.83 28.65 -40.25
C GLY A 132 27.48 28.23 -41.68
N GLU A 133 28.16 27.22 -42.24
CA GLU A 133 27.87 26.67 -43.58
C GLU A 133 26.74 25.62 -43.53
N LEU A 134 25.50 26.10 -43.43
CA LEU A 134 24.31 25.26 -43.18
C LEU A 134 24.00 24.21 -44.27
N GLU A 135 24.27 24.51 -45.55
CA GLU A 135 24.06 23.55 -46.64
C GLU A 135 24.96 22.32 -46.49
N LEU A 136 26.21 22.53 -46.07
CA LEU A 136 27.18 21.46 -45.87
C LEU A 136 26.90 20.70 -44.56
N GLU A 137 26.39 21.37 -43.53
CA GLU A 137 25.88 20.71 -42.31
C GLU A 137 24.76 19.73 -42.67
N GLU A 138 23.79 20.14 -43.49
CA GLU A 138 22.66 19.29 -43.91
C GLU A 138 23.15 18.05 -44.68
N GLU A 139 24.10 18.22 -45.59
CA GLU A 139 24.66 17.11 -46.35
C GLU A 139 25.39 16.10 -45.43
N LEU A 140 26.24 16.59 -44.52
CA LEU A 140 26.95 15.73 -43.57
C LEU A 140 25.99 15.03 -42.59
N TYR A 141 24.95 15.72 -42.13
CA TYR A 141 23.94 15.15 -41.23
C TYR A 141 23.09 14.08 -41.94
N SER A 142 22.74 14.29 -43.21
CA SER A 142 22.04 13.30 -44.01
C SER A 142 22.84 11.99 -44.15
N LYS A 143 24.16 12.11 -44.31
CA LYS A 143 25.09 10.99 -44.36
C LYS A 143 25.15 10.22 -43.04
N LEU A 144 25.10 10.93 -41.91
CA LEU A 144 25.03 10.32 -40.58
C LEU A 144 23.74 9.51 -40.41
N ILE A 145 22.58 10.08 -40.75
CA ILE A 145 21.29 9.38 -40.68
C ILE A 145 21.30 8.14 -41.57
N PHE A 146 21.80 8.25 -42.80
CA PHE A 146 21.87 7.12 -43.72
C PHE A 146 22.70 5.96 -43.14
N LEU A 147 23.80 6.27 -42.47
CA LEU A 147 24.65 5.29 -41.82
C LEU A 147 23.93 4.59 -40.65
N TYR A 148 23.19 5.33 -39.82
CA TYR A 148 22.39 4.74 -38.73
C TYR A 148 21.14 3.98 -39.21
N ARG A 149 20.66 4.24 -40.43
CA ARG A 149 19.52 3.53 -41.02
C ARG A 149 19.88 2.17 -41.62
N SER A 150 21.17 1.90 -41.88
CA SER A 150 21.66 0.67 -42.50
C SER A 150 22.79 0.03 -41.67
N PRO A 151 22.51 -1.03 -40.88
CA PRO A 151 23.54 -1.72 -40.10
C PRO A 151 24.63 -2.34 -40.99
N GLU A 152 24.30 -2.73 -42.23
CA GLU A 152 25.26 -3.23 -43.20
C GLU A 152 26.31 -2.18 -43.59
N THR A 153 25.87 -0.94 -43.79
CA THR A 153 26.76 0.18 -44.10
C THR A 153 27.57 0.58 -42.87
N MET A 154 26.95 0.58 -41.68
CA MET A 154 27.62 0.86 -40.41
C MET A 154 28.81 -0.08 -40.18
N ILE A 155 28.61 -1.40 -40.32
CA ILE A 155 29.68 -2.40 -40.16
C ILE A 155 30.79 -2.21 -41.20
N LYS A 156 30.45 -1.92 -42.46
CA LYS A 156 31.45 -1.65 -43.51
C LYS A 156 32.27 -0.39 -43.20
N TRP A 157 31.65 0.58 -42.55
CA TRP A 157 32.27 1.85 -42.21
C TRP A 157 33.19 1.76 -40.99
N THR A 158 32.83 0.95 -40.00
CA THR A 158 33.59 0.75 -38.75
C THR A 158 34.63 -0.36 -38.83
N ARG A 159 34.67 -1.16 -39.90
CA ARG A 159 35.69 -2.19 -40.10
C ARG A 159 37.09 -1.58 -40.30
N ASP A 160 38.07 -2.17 -39.62
CA ASP A 160 39.48 -1.76 -39.64
C ASP A 160 40.09 -1.67 -41.05
N ILE A 161 40.95 -0.67 -41.24
CA ILE A 161 41.76 -0.49 -42.46
C ILE A 161 42.97 -1.42 -42.47
N GLN A 162 43.40 -1.97 -41.32
CA GLN A 162 44.63 -2.78 -41.26
C GLN A 162 44.60 -4.00 -42.20
N THR A 163 43.42 -4.51 -42.58
CA THR A 163 43.31 -5.60 -43.57
C THR A 163 43.53 -5.14 -45.02
N ARG A 164 43.51 -3.83 -45.32
CA ARG A 164 43.66 -3.31 -46.70
C ARG A 164 45.08 -2.90 -47.08
N GLU A 165 46.02 -2.85 -46.14
CA GLU A 165 47.44 -2.63 -46.46
C GLU A 165 48.22 -3.95 -46.65
N GLN A 166 47.55 -5.11 -46.57
CA GLN A 166 48.14 -6.44 -46.72
C GLN A 166 47.60 -7.27 -47.90
N ASP A 167 46.70 -6.71 -48.71
CA ASP A 167 46.20 -7.31 -49.98
C ASP A 167 46.60 -6.46 -51.20
#